data_AF-A0A8J4VVG9-F1
#
_entry.id   AF-A0A8J4VVG9-F1
#
_cell.length_a   1.000
_cell.length_b   1.000
_cell.length_c   1.000
_cell.angle_alpha   90.00
_cell.angle_beta   90.00
_cell.angle_gamma   90.00
#
_symmetry.space_group_name_H-M   'P 1'
#
loop_
_entity.id
_entity.type
_entity.pdbx_description
1 polymer ?
#
loop_
_entity_poly.entity_id
_entity_poly.type
_entity_poly.pdbx_seq_one_letter_code
_entity_poly.pdbx_strand_id
1 'polypeptide(L)'
;MNQAGVSNPANSIFMSGKYCCMVMRINVDCNACCRKLRKIILNLRAIESHLIEKQECRVSVCGTFRPSDVAIKIRKKMNRRVQILEIQEFDATTTEQIDHNPMVPS
;
A
#
# COMPACT_ATOMS: atom_id res chain seq x y z
N MET A 1 -37.18 -19.70 18.24
CA MET A 1 -35.89 -20.31 17.88
C MET A 1 -35.80 -20.34 16.36
N ASN A 2 -35.05 -19.44 15.73
CA ASN A 2 -34.62 -19.58 14.33
C ASN A 2 -33.19 -19.02 14.26
N GLN A 3 -32.24 -19.91 14.01
CA GLN A 3 -30.82 -19.64 13.82
C GLN A 3 -30.52 -19.49 12.33
N ALA A 4 -29.59 -18.58 12.04
CA ALA A 4 -28.68 -18.51 10.88
C ALA A 4 -29.31 -18.29 9.49
N GLY A 5 -28.71 -17.52 8.57
CA GLY A 5 -27.32 -17.11 8.48
C GLY A 5 -27.16 -15.64 8.10
N VAL A 6 -26.32 -14.96 8.88
CA VAL A 6 -25.71 -13.69 8.49
C VAL A 6 -24.68 -14.03 7.41
N SER A 7 -24.92 -13.65 6.17
CA SER A 7 -23.92 -13.75 5.11
C SER A 7 -22.75 -12.84 5.49
N ASN A 8 -21.66 -13.46 5.94
CA ASN A 8 -20.42 -12.79 6.28
C ASN A 8 -19.74 -12.29 4.99
N PRO A 9 -19.57 -10.98 4.74
CA PRO A 9 -18.92 -10.48 3.52
C PRO A 9 -17.39 -10.69 3.51
N ALA A 10 -16.82 -11.40 4.47
CA ALA A 10 -15.37 -11.49 4.66
C ALA A 10 -14.61 -12.39 3.66
N ASN A 11 -15.18 -12.84 2.54
CA ASN A 11 -14.47 -13.82 1.70
C ASN A 11 -14.61 -13.69 0.16
N SER A 12 -14.91 -12.51 -0.38
CA SER A 12 -15.06 -12.37 -1.84
C SER A 12 -14.51 -11.07 -2.46
N ILE A 13 -13.38 -10.52 -1.99
CA ILE A 13 -12.72 -9.39 -2.68
C ILE A 13 -11.18 -9.49 -2.54
N PHE A 14 -10.56 -10.46 -3.22
CA PHE A 14 -9.09 -10.50 -3.39
C PHE A 14 -8.70 -10.47 -4.88
N MET A 15 -9.45 -9.73 -5.70
CA MET A 15 -9.13 -9.57 -7.14
C MET A 15 -9.27 -8.14 -7.67
N SER A 16 -9.18 -7.13 -6.81
CA SER A 16 -8.83 -5.75 -7.21
C SER A 16 -7.66 -5.31 -6.34
N GLY A 17 -6.48 -5.11 -6.94
CA GLY A 17 -5.34 -4.60 -6.18
C GLY A 17 -5.69 -3.26 -5.55
N LYS A 18 -5.56 -3.14 -4.23
CA LYS A 18 -5.75 -1.87 -3.53
C LYS A 18 -4.61 -0.92 -3.88
N TYR A 19 -4.92 0.35 -4.05
CA TYR A 19 -3.87 1.36 -4.15
C TYR A 19 -3.31 1.60 -2.75
N CYS A 20 -2.00 1.54 -2.61
CA CYS A 20 -1.33 1.62 -1.32
C CYS A 20 -0.21 2.65 -1.38
N CYS A 21 -0.12 3.49 -0.36
CA CYS A 21 1.05 4.30 -0.06
C CYS A 21 1.66 3.80 1.25
N MET A 22 2.97 3.54 1.28
CA MET A 22 3.65 3.15 2.51
C MET A 22 4.96 3.88 2.70
N VAL A 23 5.31 4.09 3.97
CA VAL A 23 6.57 4.68 4.41
C VAL A 23 7.40 3.61 5.11
N MET A 24 8.66 3.48 4.72
CA MET A 24 9.61 2.51 5.27
C MET A 24 10.87 3.21 5.76
N ARG A 25 11.43 2.66 6.84
CA ARG A 25 12.81 2.94 7.27
C ARG A 25 13.77 1.90 6.72
N ILE A 26 14.82 2.37 6.07
CA ILE A 26 15.95 1.57 5.60
C ILE A 26 17.22 2.42 5.66
N ASN A 27 18.29 1.88 6.23
CA ASN A 27 19.56 2.60 6.31
C ASN A 27 20.14 2.76 4.89
N VAL A 28 20.36 4.00 4.45
CA VAL A 28 20.96 4.35 3.16
C VAL A 28 22.04 5.40 3.37
N ASP A 29 23.23 4.95 3.77
CA ASP A 29 24.35 5.75 4.25
C ASP A 29 25.26 6.30 3.13
N CYS A 30 25.26 5.67 1.95
CA CYS A 30 26.09 6.10 0.82
C CYS A 30 25.30 6.25 -0.49
N ASN A 31 25.89 6.96 -1.45
CA ASN A 31 25.26 7.21 -2.75
C ASN A 31 25.06 5.92 -3.56
N ALA A 32 25.93 4.93 -3.39
CA ALA A 32 25.78 3.63 -4.04
C ALA A 32 24.54 2.88 -3.52
N CYS A 33 24.29 2.90 -2.21
CA CYS A 33 23.08 2.34 -1.62
C CYS A 33 21.81 3.05 -2.11
N CYS A 34 21.83 4.38 -2.21
CA CYS A 34 20.70 5.14 -2.75
C CYS A 34 20.40 4.75 -4.21
N ARG A 35 21.44 4.68 -5.06
CA ARG A 35 21.28 4.25 -6.46
C ARG A 35 20.74 2.82 -6.57
N LYS A 36 21.25 1.90 -5.74
CA LYS A 36 20.80 0.50 -5.70
C LYS A 36 19.32 0.42 -5.31
N LEU A 37 18.92 1.14 -4.26
CA LEU A 37 17.54 1.17 -3.79
C LEU A 37 16.59 1.74 -4.85
N ARG A 38 16.94 2.87 -5.46
CA ARG A 38 16.17 3.48 -6.56
C ARG A 38 16.00 2.49 -7.72
N LYS A 39 17.07 1.79 -8.12
CA LYS A 39 17.00 0.76 -9.17
C LYS A 39 16.06 -0.39 -8.79
N ILE A 40 16.06 -0.84 -7.53
CA ILE A 40 15.13 -1.88 -7.07
C ILE A 40 13.69 -1.39 -7.18
N ILE A 41 13.39 -0.18 -6.70
CA ILE A 41 12.04 0.42 -6.73
C ILE A 41 11.55 0.58 -8.17
N LEU A 42 12.37 1.13 -9.08
CA LEU A 42 12.01 1.30 -10.49
C LEU A 42 11.74 -0.03 -11.22
N ASN A 43 12.32 -1.13 -10.75
CA ASN A 43 12.06 -2.47 -11.31
C ASN A 43 10.76 -3.10 -10.77
N LEU A 44 10.12 -2.50 -9.77
CA LEU A 44 8.82 -2.93 -9.26
C LEU A 44 7.72 -2.21 -10.05
N ARG A 45 7.20 -2.87 -11.08
CA ARG A 45 6.13 -2.33 -11.95
C ARG A 45 4.85 -1.90 -11.20
N ALA A 46 4.64 -2.44 -10.01
CA ALA A 46 3.52 -2.12 -9.15
C ALA A 46 3.67 -0.78 -8.40
N ILE A 47 4.87 -0.18 -8.41
CA ILE A 47 5.13 1.13 -7.81
C ILE A 47 5.03 2.20 -8.88
N GLU A 48 4.18 3.19 -8.64
CA GLU A 48 3.91 4.31 -9.54
C GLU A 48 4.70 5.55 -9.13
N SER A 49 4.86 5.79 -7.82
CA SER A 49 5.63 6.92 -7.31
C SER A 49 6.50 6.52 -6.12
N HIS A 50 7.60 7.27 -5.91
CA HIS A 50 8.51 7.05 -4.79
C HIS A 50 9.23 8.33 -4.37
N LEU A 51 9.58 8.39 -3.08
CA LEU A 51 10.43 9.42 -2.49
C LEU A 51 11.51 8.73 -1.64
N ILE A 52 12.76 9.20 -1.74
CA ILE A 52 13.88 8.69 -0.95
C ILE A 52 14.51 9.85 -0.18
N GLU A 53 14.33 9.86 1.12
CA GLU A 53 14.85 10.86 2.05
C GLU A 53 16.08 10.28 2.75
N LYS A 54 17.24 10.43 2.10
CA LYS A 54 18.51 9.83 2.56
C LYS A 54 18.86 10.22 4.00
N GLN A 55 18.68 11.50 4.33
CA GLN A 55 19.04 12.05 5.66
C GLN A 55 18.20 11.41 6.78
N GLU A 56 16.96 11.04 6.49
CA GLU A 56 16.02 10.45 7.46
C GLU A 56 16.03 8.91 7.43
N CYS A 57 16.78 8.31 6.50
CA CYS A 57 16.71 6.87 6.19
C CYS A 57 15.27 6.42 5.90
N ARG A 58 14.49 7.30 5.24
CA ARG A 58 13.06 7.13 4.99
C ARG A 58 12.78 7.01 3.50
N VAL A 59 11.86 6.12 3.15
CA VAL A 59 11.46 5.85 1.77
C VAL A 59 9.96 5.70 1.72
N SER A 60 9.33 6.48 0.87
CA SER A 60 7.89 6.41 0.60
C SER A 60 7.69 5.84 -0.79
N VAL A 61 6.71 4.95 -0.94
CA VAL A 61 6.32 4.37 -2.23
C VAL A 61 4.79 4.30 -2.31
N CYS A 62 4.25 4.58 -3.48
CA CYS A 62 2.82 4.43 -3.76
C CYS A 62 2.57 3.66 -5.07
N GLY A 63 1.45 2.96 -5.13
CA GLY A 63 1.03 2.18 -6.29
C GLY A 63 0.13 1.02 -5.89
N THR A 64 -0.15 0.13 -6.83
CA THR A 64 -1.04 -1.01 -6.60
C THR A 64 -0.24 -2.24 -6.15
N PHE A 65 0.00 -2.38 -4.85
CA PHE A 65 0.78 -3.47 -4.28
C PHE A 65 0.35 -3.87 -2.87
N ARG A 66 0.76 -5.07 -2.45
CA ARG A 66 0.69 -5.48 -1.04
C ARG A 66 1.95 -5.01 -0.29
N PRO A 67 1.84 -4.29 0.85
CA PRO A 67 2.99 -3.73 1.57
C PRO A 67 4.09 -4.75 1.91
N SER A 68 3.69 -5.94 2.35
CA SER A 68 4.61 -7.01 2.73
C SER A 68 5.47 -7.49 1.56
N ASP A 69 4.91 -7.57 0.35
CA ASP A 69 5.63 -8.05 -0.84
C ASP A 69 6.75 -7.09 -1.22
N VAL A 70 6.47 -5.78 -1.19
CA VAL A 70 7.46 -4.74 -1.47
C VAL A 70 8.53 -4.71 -0.37
N ALA A 71 8.14 -4.72 0.91
CA ALA A 71 9.08 -4.72 2.02
C ALA A 71 10.03 -5.93 2.01
N ILE A 72 9.50 -7.14 1.76
CA ILE A 72 10.29 -8.38 1.63
C ILE A 72 11.25 -8.27 0.45
N LYS A 73 10.78 -7.77 -0.70
CA LYS A 73 11.60 -7.68 -1.92
C LYS A 73 12.75 -6.67 -1.75
N ILE A 74 12.48 -5.52 -1.14
CA ILE A 74 13.51 -4.53 -0.81
C ILE A 74 14.51 -5.13 0.21
N ARG A 75 14.03 -5.75 1.29
CA ARG A 75 14.90 -6.40 2.29
C ARG A 75 15.85 -7.40 1.63
N LYS A 76 15.34 -8.30 0.79
CA LYS A 76 16.14 -9.31 0.08
C LYS A 76 17.16 -8.69 -0.88
N LYS A 77 16.77 -7.68 -1.67
CA LYS A 77 17.66 -7.08 -2.68
C LYS A 77 18.70 -6.12 -2.08
N MET A 78 18.36 -5.42 -1.00
CA MET A 78 19.28 -4.54 -0.30
C MET A 78 20.18 -5.26 0.69
N ASN A 79 19.77 -6.45 1.15
CA ASN A 79 20.40 -7.15 2.27
C ASN A 79 20.53 -6.25 3.51
N ARG A 80 19.44 -5.53 3.83
CA ARG A 80 19.35 -4.60 4.95
C ARG A 80 18.00 -4.73 5.64
N ARG A 81 17.96 -4.36 6.92
CA ARG A 81 16.69 -4.29 7.68
C ARG A 81 15.79 -3.23 7.03
N VAL A 82 14.52 -3.60 6.89
CA VAL A 82 13.43 -2.72 6.45
C VAL A 82 12.40 -2.74 7.56
N GLN A 83 11.96 -1.57 8.02
CA GLN A 83 10.85 -1.41 8.95
C GLN A 83 9.75 -0.62 8.24
N ILE A 84 8.52 -1.12 8.24
CA ILE A 84 7.39 -0.34 7.78
C ILE A 84 6.99 0.60 8.92
N LEU A 85 6.86 1.88 8.61
CA LEU A 85 6.49 2.93 9.57
C LEU A 85 4.99 3.25 9.45
N GLU A 86 4.50 3.35 8.22
CA GLU A 86 3.12 3.75 7.92
C GLU A 86 2.62 3.04 6.67
N ILE A 87 1.31 2.74 6.64
CA ILE A 87 0.60 2.18 5.50
C ILE A 87 -0.73 2.93 5.37
N GLN A 88 -1.04 3.38 4.16
CA GLN A 88 -2.34 3.92 3.76
C GLN A 88 -2.85 3.08 2.59
N GLU A 89 -4.06 2.54 2.72
CA GLU A 89 -4.73 1.75 1.68
C GLU A 89 -5.96 2.52 1.17
N PHE A 90 -6.17 2.48 -0.14
CA PHE A 90 -7.29 3.12 -0.82
C PHE A 90 -8.00 2.03 -1.65
N ASP A 91 -9.27 1.81 -1.34
CA ASP A 91 -10.11 0.89 -2.09
C ASP A 91 -10.65 1.62 -3.34
N ALA A 92 -10.48 1.02 -4.52
CA ALA A 92 -11.07 1.54 -5.74
C ALA A 92 -12.58 1.30 -5.75
N THR A 93 -13.36 2.21 -5.16
CA THR A 93 -14.82 2.24 -5.33
C THR A 93 -15.18 3.06 -6.56
N THR A 94 -15.62 2.39 -7.63
CA THR A 94 -16.41 3.05 -8.69
C THR A 94 -17.88 2.67 -8.53
N THR A 95 -18.63 3.64 -7.99
CA THR A 95 -20.03 4.02 -8.28
C THR A 95 -21.17 3.01 -8.13
N GLU A 96 -22.00 3.19 -7.09
CA GLU A 96 -23.41 3.54 -7.29
C GLU A 96 -23.77 4.73 -6.39
N GLN A 97 -23.96 5.90 -7.01
CA GLN A 97 -24.89 6.90 -6.48
C GLN A 97 -26.27 6.49 -7.00
N ILE A 98 -27.17 6.09 -6.12
CA ILE A 98 -28.61 6.17 -6.39
C ILE A 98 -29.13 7.32 -5.52
N ASP A 99 -29.48 8.42 -6.19
CA ASP A 99 -30.22 9.56 -5.67
C ASP A 99 -31.50 9.08 -4.97
N HIS A 100 -31.57 9.18 -3.65
CA HIS A 100 -32.82 9.18 -2.90
C HIS A 100 -32.75 10.30 -1.85
N ASN A 101 -33.15 11.51 -2.23
CA ASN A 101 -33.87 12.37 -1.28
C ASN A 101 -35.19 11.67 -0.91
N PRO A 102 -35.50 11.46 0.39
CA PRO A 102 -36.79 12.00 0.83
C PRO A 102 -36.83 12.54 2.28
N MET A 103 -37.51 13.69 2.35
CA MET A 103 -38.54 14.09 3.33
C MET A 103 -38.11 14.53 4.73
N VAL A 104 -38.22 15.85 4.92
CA VAL A 104 -38.28 16.55 6.21
C VAL A 104 -39.58 16.14 6.94
N PRO A 105 -39.57 15.79 8.23
CA PRO A 105 -40.76 15.81 9.05
C PRO A 105 -40.97 17.20 9.65
N SER A 106 -42.22 17.65 9.58
CA SER A 106 -42.76 18.93 10.04
C SER A 106 -42.44 19.31 11.49
#